data_AF-A0A0C1RFI8-F1
#
_entry.id   AF-A0A0C1RFI8-F1
#
_cell.length_a   1.000
_cell.length_b   1.000
_cell.length_c   1.000
_cell.angle_alpha   90.00
_cell.angle_beta   90.00
_cell.angle_gamma   90.00
#
_symmetry.space_group_name_H-M   'P 1'
#
loop_
_entity.id
_entity.type
_entity.pdbx_description
1 polymer ?
#
loop_
_entity_poly.entity_id
_entity_poly.type
_entity_poly.pdbx_seq_one_letter_code
_entity_poly.pdbx_strand_id
1 'polypeptide(L)'
;MKQAGTRELKQGFGDAFAAAFELTVTPAIFGVIGWAIDRQLGTSPLFTIILVLLTIGYATWKMYREYSQTLEQQNAERREIWKSNGPLV
;
A
#
# COMPACT_ATOMS: atom_id res chain seq x y z
N MET A 1 25.15 8.27 17.29
CA MET A 1 23.90 8.85 16.75
C MET A 1 23.78 8.76 15.21
N LYS A 2 24.83 8.97 14.40
CA LYS A 2 24.76 8.86 12.91
C LYS A 2 24.36 7.49 12.32
N GLN A 3 24.64 6.38 13.02
CA GLN A 3 24.38 5.02 12.52
C GLN A 3 22.93 4.54 12.73
N ALA A 4 22.19 5.14 13.66
CA ALA A 4 20.79 4.76 13.94
C ALA A 4 19.87 5.20 12.78
N GLY A 5 19.94 6.48 12.38
CA GLY A 5 19.12 7.00 11.28
C GLY A 5 19.41 6.36 9.92
N THR A 6 20.62 5.85 9.67
CA THR A 6 20.94 5.13 8.42
C THR A 6 20.39 3.70 8.39
N ARG A 7 20.23 3.06 9.56
CA ARG A 7 19.58 1.74 9.66
C ARG A 7 18.07 1.86 9.52
N GLU A 8 17.46 2.85 10.16
CA GLU A 8 16.02 3.12 10.07
C GLU A 8 15.59 3.47 8.64
N LEU A 9 16.36 4.32 7.92
CA LEU A 9 16.09 4.60 6.51
C LEU A 9 16.20 3.35 5.62
N LYS A 10 17.22 2.51 5.84
CA LYS A 10 17.39 1.28 5.07
C LYS A 10 16.26 0.28 5.33
N GLN A 11 15.79 0.21 6.57
CA GLN A 11 14.69 -0.67 6.95
C GLN A 11 13.35 -0.18 6.37
N GLY A 12 13.04 1.11 6.49
CA GLY A 12 11.83 1.69 5.89
C GLY A 12 11.82 1.59 4.36
N PHE A 13 12.98 1.72 3.70
CA PHE A 13 13.11 1.48 2.27
C PHE A 13 12.87 0.01 1.90
N GLY A 14 13.40 -0.93 2.68
CA GLY A 14 13.17 -2.36 2.49
C GLY A 14 11.70 -2.74 2.62
N ASP A 15 11.01 -2.23 3.64
CA ASP A 15 9.59 -2.49 3.88
C ASP A 15 8.71 -1.88 2.78
N ALA A 16 8.99 -0.64 2.36
CA ALA A 16 8.27 0.00 1.26
C ALA A 16 8.49 -0.74 -0.08
N PHE A 17 9.71 -1.22 -0.33
CA PHE A 17 10.03 -1.99 -1.53
C PHE A 17 9.38 -3.37 -1.53
N ALA A 18 9.38 -4.06 -0.37
CA ALA A 18 8.68 -5.32 -0.19
C ALA A 18 7.17 -5.15 -0.40
N ALA A 19 6.58 -4.10 0.17
CA ALA A 19 5.17 -3.78 -0.02
C ALA A 19 4.84 -3.48 -1.49
N ALA A 20 5.67 -2.72 -2.20
CA ALA A 20 5.50 -2.44 -3.62
C ALA A 20 5.66 -3.70 -4.49
N PHE A 21 6.62 -4.57 -4.14
CA PHE A 21 6.83 -5.85 -4.81
C PHE A 21 5.64 -6.78 -4.61
N GLU A 22 5.14 -6.94 -3.40
CA GLU A 22 3.95 -7.73 -3.10
C GLU A 22 2.70 -7.21 -3.83
N LEU A 23 2.53 -5.89 -3.84
CA LEU A 23 1.46 -5.20 -4.56
C LEU A 23 1.54 -5.33 -6.08
N THR A 24 2.69 -5.72 -6.63
CA THR A 24 2.88 -5.86 -8.08
C THR A 24 2.88 -7.33 -8.49
N VAL A 25 3.59 -8.18 -7.75
CA VAL A 25 3.84 -9.58 -8.08
C VAL A 25 2.59 -10.42 -7.91
N THR A 26 1.82 -10.21 -6.85
CA THR A 26 0.56 -10.91 -6.64
C THR A 26 -0.43 -10.65 -7.80
N PRO A 27 -0.71 -9.38 -8.19
CA PRO A 27 -1.48 -9.11 -9.40
C PRO A 27 -0.91 -9.70 -10.68
N ALA A 28 0.40 -9.61 -10.87
CA ALA A 28 1.03 -10.09 -12.09
C ALA A 28 0.85 -11.60 -12.25
N ILE A 29 1.04 -12.37 -11.18
CA ILE A 29 0.84 -13.82 -11.17
C ILE A 29 -0.63 -14.14 -11.48
N PHE A 30 -1.56 -13.50 -10.79
CA PHE A 30 -2.98 -13.75 -11.02
C PHE A 30 -3.41 -13.33 -12.44
N GLY A 31 -2.91 -12.21 -12.97
CA GLY A 31 -3.15 -11.76 -14.33
C GLY A 31 -2.65 -12.74 -15.39
N VAL A 32 -1.46 -13.33 -15.19
CA VAL A 32 -0.92 -14.38 -16.08
C VAL A 32 -1.78 -15.65 -16.04
N ILE A 33 -2.24 -16.04 -14.84
CA ILE A 33 -3.16 -17.19 -14.67
C ILE A 33 -4.50 -16.91 -15.37
N GLY A 34 -5.08 -15.73 -15.17
CA GLY A 34 -6.31 -15.30 -15.82
C GLY A 34 -6.20 -15.29 -17.34
N TRP A 35 -5.08 -14.80 -17.88
CA TRP A 35 -4.80 -14.82 -19.31
C TRP A 35 -4.67 -16.24 -19.88
N ALA A 36 -4.03 -17.16 -19.16
CA ALA A 36 -3.91 -18.55 -19.56
C ALA A 36 -5.29 -19.25 -19.62
N ILE A 37 -6.17 -18.94 -18.65
CA ILE A 37 -7.54 -19.44 -18.59
C ILE A 37 -8.40 -18.82 -19.71
N ASP A 38 -8.34 -17.50 -19.90
CA ASP A 38 -9.05 -16.77 -20.96
C ASP A 38 -8.69 -17.33 -22.35
N ARG A 39 -7.40 -17.67 -22.57
CA ARG A 39 -6.91 -18.25 -23.83
C ARG A 39 -7.42 -19.67 -24.07
N GLN A 40 -7.64 -20.47 -23.02
CA GLN A 40 -8.20 -21.82 -23.15
C GLN A 40 -9.71 -21.82 -23.39
N LEU A 41 -10.44 -20.86 -22.82
CA LEU A 41 -11.91 -20.80 -22.88
C LEU A 41 -12.44 -19.97 -24.06
N GLY A 42 -11.59 -19.22 -24.77
CA GLY A 42 -11.99 -18.41 -25.92
C GLY A 42 -12.82 -17.16 -25.56
N THR A 43 -13.00 -16.89 -24.27
CA THR A 43 -13.61 -15.67 -23.76
C THR A 43 -12.59 -14.53 -23.83
N SER A 44 -12.71 -13.72 -24.87
CA SER A 44 -12.15 -12.35 -24.97
C SER A 44 -12.10 -11.65 -23.59
N PRO A 45 -11.07 -10.84 -23.27
CA PRO A 45 -10.23 -10.87 -22.06
C PRO A 45 -10.91 -10.35 -20.78
N LEU A 46 -12.11 -10.84 -20.47
CA LEU A 46 -12.92 -10.41 -19.34
C LEU A 46 -12.26 -10.75 -18.00
N PHE A 47 -11.65 -11.93 -17.88
CA PHE A 47 -11.05 -12.37 -16.63
C PHE A 47 -9.79 -11.56 -16.31
N THR A 48 -8.99 -11.28 -17.33
CA THR A 48 -7.85 -10.36 -17.26
C THR A 48 -8.27 -8.97 -16.78
N ILE A 49 -9.35 -8.39 -17.33
CA ILE A 49 -9.86 -7.07 -16.92
C ILE A 49 -10.34 -7.07 -15.47
N ILE A 50 -11.10 -8.09 -15.05
CA ILE A 50 -11.61 -8.19 -13.67
C ILE A 50 -10.44 -8.29 -12.67
N LEU A 51 -9.42 -9.10 -12.99
CA LEU A 51 -8.26 -9.25 -12.12
C LEU A 51 -7.43 -7.98 -11.97
N VAL A 52 -7.24 -7.25 -13.07
CA VAL A 52 -6.56 -5.94 -13.05
C VAL A 52 -7.36 -4.93 -12.22
N LEU A 53 -8.67 -4.86 -12.40
CA LEU A 53 -9.53 -3.98 -11.61
C LEU A 53 -9.53 -4.35 -10.11
N LEU A 54 -9.54 -5.65 -9.78
CA LEU A 54 -9.45 -6.11 -8.40
C LEU A 54 -8.13 -5.70 -7.74
N THR A 55 -7.03 -5.76 -8.46
CA THR A 55 -5.71 -5.42 -7.91
C THR A 55 -5.49 -3.93 -7.79
N ILE A 56 -5.95 -3.13 -8.77
CA ILE A 56 -6.00 -1.68 -8.64
C ILE A 56 -6.91 -1.28 -7.47
N GLY A 57 -8.08 -1.89 -7.35
CA GLY A 57 -9.04 -1.64 -6.27
C GLY A 57 -8.47 -1.97 -4.90
N TYR A 58 -7.84 -3.13 -4.76
CA TYR A 58 -7.19 -3.55 -3.51
C TYR A 58 -6.03 -2.64 -3.13
N ALA A 59 -5.15 -2.31 -4.08
CA ALA A 59 -4.02 -1.41 -3.85
C ALA A 59 -4.50 -0.02 -3.39
N THR A 60 -5.54 0.50 -4.05
CA THR A 60 -6.16 1.78 -3.68
C THR A 60 -6.76 1.74 -2.28
N TRP A 61 -7.49 0.67 -1.94
CA TRP A 61 -8.08 0.50 -0.62
C TRP A 61 -7.03 0.36 0.49
N LYS A 62 -5.98 -0.45 0.27
CA LYS A 62 -4.86 -0.63 1.20
C LYS A 62 -4.17 0.71 1.48
N MET A 63 -3.84 1.46 0.42
CA MET A 63 -3.20 2.77 0.53
C MET A 63 -4.06 3.76 1.32
N TYR A 64 -5.38 3.78 1.06
CA TYR A 64 -6.31 4.63 1.81
C TYR A 64 -6.35 4.29 3.30
N ARG A 65 -6.38 2.99 3.63
CA ARG A 65 -6.33 2.48 5.02
C ARG A 65 -5.05 2.91 5.74
N GLU A 66 -3.88 2.68 5.15
CA GLU A 66 -2.59 3.06 5.76
C GLU A 66 -2.46 4.58 5.94
N TYR A 67 -2.91 5.34 4.94
CA TYR A 67 -2.89 6.80 5.01
C TYR A 67 -3.82 7.34 6.12
N SER A 68 -5.02 6.78 6.26
CA SER A 68 -5.95 7.14 7.34
C SER A 68 -5.38 6.87 8.73
N GLN A 69 -4.70 5.72 8.91
CA GLN A 69 -4.09 5.36 10.19
C GLN A 69 -2.95 6.30 10.57
N THR A 70 -2.14 6.71 9.59
CA THR A 70 -1.03 7.64 9.80
C THR A 70 -1.55 9.03 10.20
N LEU A 71 -2.62 9.50 9.55
CA LEU A 71 -3.24 10.79 9.87
C LEU A 71 -3.91 10.78 11.25
N GLU A 72 -4.54 9.68 11.66
CA GLU A 72 -5.14 9.56 12.98
C GLU A 72 -4.10 9.62 14.09
N GLN A 73 -2.94 8.98 13.90
CA GLN A 73 -1.83 9.02 14.85
C GLN A 73 -1.24 10.43 14.97
N GLN A 74 -0.96 11.09 13.84
CA GLN A 74 -0.46 12.47 13.87
C GLN A 74 -1.47 13.46 14.46
N ASN A 75 -2.75 13.26 14.20
CA ASN A 75 -3.81 14.08 14.80
C ASN A 75 -3.97 13.80 16.31
N ALA A 76 -3.78 12.56 16.77
CA ALA A 76 -3.77 12.24 18.19
C ALA A 76 -2.60 12.93 18.89
N GLU A 77 -1.39 12.84 18.34
CA GLU A 77 -0.20 13.49 18.89
C GLU A 77 -0.36 15.02 18.93
N ARG A 78 -0.89 15.63 17.87
CA ARG A 78 -1.21 17.07 17.87
C ARG A 78 -2.25 17.41 18.94
N ARG A 79 -3.29 16.60 19.13
CA ARG A 79 -4.30 16.83 20.19
C ARG A 79 -3.70 16.73 21.60
N GLU A 80 -2.77 15.80 21.83
CA GLU A 80 -2.02 15.66 23.08
C GLU A 80 -1.13 16.89 23.32
N ILE A 81 -0.41 17.35 22.29
CA ILE A 81 0.43 18.56 22.34
C ILE A 81 -0.43 19.80 22.65
N TRP A 82 -1.58 19.96 21.99
CA TRP A 82 -2.53 21.06 22.26
C TRP A 82 -3.08 21.03 23.69
N LYS A 83 -3.37 19.85 24.24
CA LYS A 83 -3.79 19.70 25.64
C LYS A 83 -2.67 20.04 26.63
N SER A 84 -1.41 19.78 26.27
CA SER A 84 -0.26 20.01 27.16
C SER A 84 0.26 21.45 27.17
N ASN A 85 0.24 22.14 26.02
CA ASN A 85 0.94 23.44 25.86
C ASN A 85 0.01 24.66 25.72
N GLY A 86 -1.32 24.47 25.53
CA GLY A 86 -2.23 25.57 25.23
C GLY A 86 -1.96 26.24 23.87
N PRO A 87 -2.85 27.12 23.35
CA PRO A 87 -2.63 27.78 22.07
C PRO A 87 -1.34 28.60 22.09
N LEU A 88 -0.49 28.42 21.08
CA LEU A 88 0.66 29.30 20.84
C LEU A 88 0.13 30.68 20.42
N VAL A 89 0.08 31.60 21.38
CA VAL A 89 -0.14 33.04 21.17
C VAL A 89 1.13 33.72 20.70
#